data_AF-A0AAE0ZMU6-F1
#
_entry.id   AF-A0AAE0ZMU6-F1
#
_cell.length_a   1.000
_cell.length_b   1.000
_cell.length_c   1.000
_cell.angle_alpha   90.00
_cell.angle_beta   90.00
_cell.angle_gamma   90.00
#
_symmetry.space_group_name_H-M   'P 1'
#
loop_
_entity.id
_entity.type
_entity.pdbx_description
1 polymer ?
#
loop_
_entity_poly.entity_id
_entity_poly.type
_entity_poly.pdbx_seq_one_letter_code
_entity_poly.pdbx_strand_id
1 'polypeptide(L)'
;MKVFIIASAVLLGWVWANVEEDLFRRYSGSDRIMDQNEFTSYWLHFDRDGDGNVTKAEFDRTWRADGLGDEERAPFFFLEMDRVADEVLNKEDFVHMFHVFDENGDGQILQSEFTFNWKGLFDN
;
A
#
# COMPACT_ATOMS: atom_id res chain seq x y z
N MET A 1 -34.82 27.75 -25.69
CA MET A 1 -34.56 26.32 -25.45
C MET A 1 -33.05 26.19 -25.25
N LYS A 2 -32.59 25.82 -24.05
CA LYS A 2 -31.18 25.91 -23.66
C LYS A 2 -30.38 24.82 -24.36
N VAL A 3 -29.30 25.21 -25.03
CA VAL A 3 -28.28 24.35 -25.63
C VAL A 3 -27.49 23.71 -24.49
N PHE A 4 -27.44 22.38 -24.43
CA PHE A 4 -26.52 21.66 -23.57
C PHE A 4 -25.27 21.32 -24.38
N ILE A 5 -24.21 22.08 -24.13
CA ILE A 5 -22.86 21.73 -24.59
C ILE A 5 -22.45 20.49 -23.79
N ILE A 6 -22.29 19.37 -24.48
CA ILE A 6 -21.61 18.19 -23.93
C ILE A 6 -20.13 18.57 -23.85
N ALA A 7 -19.73 19.18 -22.73
CA ALA A 7 -18.33 19.31 -22.39
C ALA A 7 -17.85 17.93 -21.93
N SER A 8 -17.29 17.19 -22.88
CA SER A 8 -16.44 16.02 -22.63
C SER A 8 -15.34 16.42 -21.66
N ALA A 9 -15.57 16.20 -20.36
CA ALA A 9 -14.58 16.44 -19.33
C ALA A 9 -13.57 15.30 -19.35
N VAL A 10 -12.51 15.52 -20.12
CA VAL A 10 -11.21 14.86 -20.01
C VAL A 10 -10.67 15.08 -18.58
N LEU A 11 -11.16 14.33 -17.60
CA LEU A 11 -10.68 14.39 -16.20
C LEU A 11 -10.79 13.05 -15.45
N LEU A 12 -10.94 11.92 -16.15
CA LEU A 12 -11.03 10.60 -15.50
C LEU A 12 -9.66 9.91 -15.30
N GLY A 13 -8.56 10.51 -15.78
CA GLY A 13 -7.22 9.92 -15.73
C GLY A 13 -6.25 10.52 -14.70
N TRP A 14 -6.67 11.53 -13.92
CA TRP A 14 -5.78 12.27 -13.00
C TRP A 14 -6.15 12.15 -11.52
N VAL A 15 -7.25 11.49 -11.18
CA VAL A 15 -7.70 11.35 -9.78
C VAL A 15 -7.17 10.06 -9.11
N TRP A 16 -6.61 9.13 -9.88
CA TRP A 16 -5.95 7.91 -9.38
C TRP A 16 -4.45 8.08 -9.11
N ALA A 17 -3.96 9.33 -9.07
CA ALA A 17 -2.52 9.59 -9.01
C ALA A 17 -2.01 9.41 -7.57
N ASN A 18 -1.44 8.23 -7.32
CA ASN A 18 -0.39 7.94 -6.33
C ASN A 18 -0.81 7.84 -4.84
N VAL A 19 -1.93 7.18 -4.53
CA VAL A 19 -2.35 6.95 -3.12
C VAL A 19 -1.27 6.21 -2.34
N GLU A 20 -0.61 5.23 -2.97
CA GLU A 20 0.51 4.49 -2.41
C GLU A 20 1.72 5.41 -2.13
N GLU A 21 2.00 6.38 -3.00
CA GLU A 21 3.05 7.37 -2.71
C GLU A 21 2.65 8.34 -1.59
N ASP A 22 1.36 8.67 -1.46
CA ASP A 22 0.87 9.50 -0.35
C ASP A 22 1.00 8.77 0.99
N LEU A 23 0.66 7.49 1.04
CA LEU A 23 0.93 6.66 2.21
C LEU A 23 2.44 6.54 2.45
N PHE A 24 3.25 6.31 1.42
CA PHE A 24 4.70 6.30 1.56
C PHE A 24 5.23 7.59 2.19
N ARG A 25 4.84 8.75 1.64
CA ARG A 25 5.22 10.08 2.16
C ARG A 25 4.75 10.31 3.59
N ARG A 26 3.57 9.79 3.95
CA ARG A 26 3.01 9.93 5.30
C ARG A 26 3.85 9.18 6.33
N TYR A 27 4.30 7.97 6.00
CA TYR A 27 4.99 7.08 6.93
C TYR A 27 6.51 7.23 6.91
N SER A 28 7.11 7.70 5.81
CA SER A 28 8.54 8.05 5.71
C SER A 28 8.90 9.44 6.25
N GLY A 29 7.93 10.20 6.76
CA GLY A 29 8.18 11.49 7.38
C GLY A 29 8.95 12.49 6.51
N SER A 30 9.99 13.11 7.09
CA SER A 30 10.69 14.25 6.47
C SER A 30 11.87 13.89 5.59
N ASP A 31 12.54 12.76 5.85
CA ASP A 31 13.70 12.30 5.07
C ASP A 31 13.28 11.53 3.81
N ARG A 32 12.02 11.10 3.73
CA ARG A 32 11.41 10.42 2.57
C ARG A 32 12.07 9.08 2.26
N ILE A 33 12.53 8.41 3.31
CA ILE A 33 13.10 7.07 3.31
C ILE A 33 12.32 6.30 4.38
N MET A 34 12.11 5.00 4.22
CA MET A 34 11.56 4.17 5.29
C MET A 34 12.63 3.29 5.90
N ASP A 35 12.81 3.39 7.21
CA ASP A 35 13.41 2.31 7.98
C ASP A 35 12.38 1.18 8.25
N GLN A 36 12.83 0.10 8.89
CA GLN A 36 11.99 -1.06 9.18
C GLN A 36 10.80 -0.73 10.09
N ASN A 37 10.92 0.22 11.02
CA ASN A 37 9.84 0.60 11.92
C ASN A 37 8.80 1.47 11.20
N GLU A 38 9.24 2.36 10.32
CA GLU A 38 8.36 3.17 9.48
C GLU A 38 7.60 2.29 8.48
N PHE A 39 8.28 1.31 7.87
CA PHE A 39 7.64 0.31 7.01
C PHE A 39 6.65 -0.58 7.78
N THR A 40 6.99 -0.97 9.01
CA THR A 40 6.03 -1.66 9.90
C THR A 40 4.80 -0.80 10.18
N SER A 41 5.02 0.49 10.48
CA SER A 41 3.94 1.45 10.74
C SER A 41 3.05 1.69 9.52
N TYR A 42 3.63 1.65 8.32
CA TYR A 42 2.90 1.71 7.06
C TYR A 42 1.88 0.57 6.95
N TRP A 43 2.26 -0.67 7.26
CA TRP A 43 1.33 -1.79 7.17
C TRP A 43 0.34 -1.86 8.33
N LEU A 44 0.71 -1.36 9.52
CA LEU A 44 -0.22 -1.17 10.63
C LEU A 44 -1.27 -0.06 10.37
N HIS A 45 -1.18 0.69 9.27
CA HIS A 45 -2.30 1.52 8.79
C HIS A 45 -3.58 0.69 8.56
N PHE A 46 -3.43 -0.58 8.20
CA PHE A 46 -4.53 -1.49 7.94
C PHE A 46 -5.10 -2.10 9.23
N ASP A 47 -4.36 -2.09 10.34
CA ASP A 47 -4.81 -2.57 11.65
C ASP A 47 -5.84 -1.58 12.24
N ARG A 48 -7.12 -1.96 12.24
CA ARG A 48 -8.21 -1.02 12.56
C ARG A 48 -8.59 -1.06 14.03
N ASP A 49 -8.36 -2.17 14.71
CA ASP A 49 -8.65 -2.30 16.14
C ASP A 49 -7.42 -2.10 17.04
N GLY A 50 -6.22 -2.06 16.45
CA GLY A 50 -4.98 -1.69 17.10
C GLY A 50 -4.37 -2.83 17.92
N ASP A 51 -4.68 -4.08 17.60
CA ASP A 51 -4.17 -5.25 18.31
C ASP A 51 -2.77 -5.70 17.84
N GLY A 52 -2.25 -5.07 16.79
CA GLY A 52 -0.95 -5.35 16.19
C GLY A 52 -0.98 -6.43 15.10
N ASN A 53 -2.14 -6.99 14.79
CA ASN A 53 -2.37 -7.95 13.72
C ASN A 53 -3.35 -7.36 12.70
N VAL A 54 -2.93 -7.29 11.44
CA VAL A 54 -3.87 -6.96 10.37
C VAL A 54 -4.57 -8.24 9.95
N THR A 55 -5.86 -8.34 10.24
CA THR A 55 -6.69 -9.43 9.73
C THR A 55 -7.02 -9.23 8.25
N LYS A 56 -7.34 -10.31 7.54
CA LYS A 56 -7.80 -10.24 6.15
C LYS A 56 -8.99 -9.28 5.94
N ALA A 57 -9.91 -9.22 6.92
CA ALA A 57 -11.08 -8.37 6.85
C ALA A 57 -10.74 -6.88 6.98
N GLU A 58 -9.75 -6.56 7.81
CA GLU A 58 -9.25 -5.19 7.95
C GLU A 58 -8.44 -4.77 6.74
N PHE A 59 -7.57 -5.66 6.25
CA PHE A 59 -6.82 -5.45 5.02
C PHE A 59 -7.76 -5.12 3.85
N ASP A 60 -8.71 -6.01 3.53
CA ASP A 60 -9.65 -5.81 2.40
C ASP A 60 -10.49 -4.55 2.56
N ARG A 61 -10.97 -4.26 3.78
CA ARG A 61 -11.76 -3.06 4.05
C ARG A 61 -10.96 -1.78 3.83
N THR A 62 -9.76 -1.70 4.40
CA THR A 62 -8.92 -0.50 4.33
C THR A 62 -8.39 -0.31 2.91
N TRP A 63 -7.96 -1.38 2.24
CA TRP A 63 -7.50 -1.35 0.85
C TRP A 63 -8.53 -0.73 -0.10
N ARG A 64 -9.79 -1.17 0.00
CA ARG A 64 -10.91 -0.60 -0.76
C ARG A 64 -11.20 0.85 -0.38
N ALA A 65 -11.20 1.15 0.93
CA ALA A 65 -11.53 2.47 1.43
C ALA A 65 -10.51 3.54 0.98
N ASP A 66 -9.23 3.16 0.91
CA ASP A 66 -8.17 4.07 0.46
C ASP A 66 -8.04 4.13 -1.06
N GLY A 67 -8.64 3.19 -1.80
CA GLY A 67 -8.62 3.18 -3.26
C GLY A 67 -7.25 2.81 -3.83
N LEU A 68 -6.58 1.82 -3.23
CA LEU A 68 -5.23 1.36 -3.62
C LEU A 68 -5.17 0.56 -4.93
N GLY A 69 -6.24 0.57 -5.73
CA GLY A 69 -6.33 -0.18 -6.98
C GLY A 69 -6.70 -1.65 -6.79
N ASP A 70 -7.03 -2.33 -7.90
CA ASP A 70 -7.33 -3.77 -8.00
C ASP A 70 -8.07 -4.38 -6.78
N GLU A 71 -9.16 -3.73 -6.37
CA GLU A 71 -9.88 -4.06 -5.14
C GLU A 71 -10.39 -5.51 -5.12
N GLU A 72 -10.69 -6.09 -6.28
CA GLU A 72 -11.13 -7.48 -6.39
C GLU A 72 -10.01 -8.46 -6.00
N ARG A 73 -8.74 -8.04 -6.12
CA ARG A 73 -7.56 -8.84 -5.79
C ARG A 73 -6.95 -8.57 -4.43
N ALA A 74 -7.45 -7.60 -3.67
CA ALA A 74 -7.02 -7.36 -2.29
C ALA A 74 -6.95 -8.64 -1.42
N PRO A 75 -7.92 -9.59 -1.49
CA PRO A 75 -7.82 -10.85 -0.76
C PRO A 75 -6.64 -11.75 -1.15
N PHE A 76 -6.12 -11.64 -2.38
CA PHE A 76 -4.93 -12.37 -2.85
C PHE A 76 -3.65 -11.66 -2.41
N PHE A 77 -3.61 -10.34 -2.43
CA PHE A 77 -2.47 -9.56 -1.93
C PHE A 77 -2.18 -9.85 -0.45
N PHE A 78 -3.23 -9.95 0.36
CA PHE A 78 -3.11 -10.40 1.75
C PHE A 78 -2.36 -11.74 1.86
N LEU A 79 -2.75 -12.73 1.05
CA LEU A 79 -2.13 -14.06 1.08
C LEU A 79 -0.68 -14.07 0.61
N GLU A 80 -0.33 -13.19 -0.33
CA GLU A 80 1.07 -13.05 -0.80
C GLU A 80 1.97 -12.41 0.27
N MET A 81 1.37 -11.51 1.07
CA MET A 81 2.05 -10.80 2.16
C MET A 81 2.18 -11.62 3.44
N ASP A 82 1.32 -12.61 3.67
CA ASP A 82 1.35 -13.51 4.84
C ASP A 82 2.51 -14.53 4.69
N ARG A 83 3.70 -14.12 5.12
CA ARG A 83 4.95 -14.89 4.96
C ARG A 83 5.11 -15.95 6.04
N VAL A 84 4.52 -15.74 7.20
CA VAL A 84 4.49 -16.68 8.33
C VAL A 84 3.29 -17.63 8.26
N ALA A 85 2.38 -17.45 7.30
CA ALA A 85 1.26 -18.32 6.96
C ALA A 85 0.37 -18.68 8.16
N ASP A 86 0.07 -17.66 8.98
CA ASP A 86 -0.76 -17.77 10.19
C ASP A 86 -2.08 -16.98 10.08
N GLU A 87 -2.43 -16.52 8.88
CA GLU A 87 -3.67 -15.81 8.52
C GLU A 87 -3.82 -14.42 9.16
N VAL A 88 -2.72 -13.83 9.61
CA VAL A 88 -2.62 -12.42 10.01
C VAL A 88 -1.38 -11.80 9.36
N LEU A 89 -1.36 -10.47 9.20
CA LEU A 89 -0.12 -9.77 8.89
C LEU A 89 0.34 -9.03 10.12
N ASN A 90 1.54 -9.35 10.58
CA ASN A 90 2.11 -8.71 11.74
C ASN A 90 3.61 -8.45 11.54
N LYS A 91 4.29 -8.08 12.64
CA LYS A 91 5.73 -7.77 12.61
C LYS A 91 6.57 -8.87 11.98
N GLU A 92 6.22 -10.14 12.17
CA GLU A 92 6.98 -11.27 11.63
C GLU A 92 6.95 -11.26 10.10
N ASP A 93 5.80 -10.97 9.48
CA ASP A 93 5.66 -10.81 8.04
C ASP A 93 6.34 -9.55 7.51
N PHE A 94 6.15 -8.43 8.21
CA PHE A 94 6.66 -7.13 7.75
C PHE A 94 8.19 -7.10 7.68
N VAL A 95 8.89 -7.86 8.52
CA VAL A 95 10.35 -8.04 8.41
C VAL A 95 10.72 -8.68 7.07
N HIS A 96 10.01 -9.75 6.69
CA HIS A 96 10.26 -10.43 5.42
C HIS A 96 9.93 -9.54 4.22
N MET A 97 8.82 -8.80 4.29
CA MET A 97 8.43 -7.85 3.26
C MET A 97 9.40 -6.68 3.13
N PHE A 98 9.94 -6.18 4.24
CA PHE A 98 10.94 -5.11 4.24
C PHE A 98 12.14 -5.51 3.40
N HIS A 99 12.63 -6.74 3.55
CA HIS A 99 13.75 -7.25 2.75
C HIS A 99 13.44 -7.42 1.26
N VAL A 100 12.17 -7.56 0.87
CA VAL A 100 11.77 -7.56 -0.54
C VAL A 100 11.84 -6.14 -1.11
N PHE A 101 11.43 -5.14 -0.32
CA PHE A 101 11.40 -3.75 -0.75
C PHE A 101 12.77 -3.04 -0.64
N ASP A 102 13.62 -3.42 0.30
CA ASP A 102 15.01 -2.97 0.44
C ASP A 102 15.90 -3.73 -0.57
N GLU A 103 15.78 -3.36 -1.86
CA GLU A 103 16.43 -4.07 -2.98
C GLU A 103 17.94 -4.11 -2.86
N ASN A 104 18.52 -3.04 -2.32
CA ASN A 104 19.97 -2.87 -2.23
C ASN A 104 20.56 -3.39 -0.90
N GLY A 105 19.72 -3.59 0.12
CA GLY A 105 20.09 -4.19 1.41
C GLY A 105 20.80 -3.23 2.36
N ASP A 106 20.63 -1.92 2.22
CA ASP A 106 21.24 -0.90 3.10
C ASP A 106 20.40 -0.61 4.35
N GLY A 107 19.26 -1.29 4.51
CA GLY A 107 18.35 -1.10 5.62
C GLY A 107 17.45 0.12 5.46
N GLN A 108 17.34 0.66 4.25
CA GLN A 108 16.54 1.83 3.92
C GLN A 108 15.75 1.59 2.63
N ILE A 109 14.44 1.85 2.66
CA ILE A 109 13.61 1.80 1.46
C ILE A 109 13.45 3.21 0.90
N LEU A 110 14.02 3.45 -0.27
CA LEU A 110 13.80 4.66 -1.04
C LEU A 110 12.43 4.62 -1.72
N GLN A 111 11.88 5.80 -2.01
CA GLN A 111 10.61 5.90 -2.75
C GLN A 111 10.66 5.13 -4.09
N SER A 112 11.79 5.13 -4.79
CA SER A 112 11.94 4.39 -6.05
C SER A 112 11.87 2.88 -5.88
N GLU A 113 12.49 2.33 -4.82
CA GLU A 113 12.44 0.90 -4.51
C GLU A 113 11.04 0.50 -4.08
N PHE A 114 10.38 1.34 -3.28
CA PHE A 114 8.99 1.16 -2.90
C PHE A 114 8.06 1.12 -4.12
N THR A 115 8.12 2.13 -4.99
CA THR A 115 7.26 2.20 -6.18
C THR A 115 7.52 1.04 -7.15
N PHE A 116 8.77 0.61 -7.31
CA PHE A 116 9.10 -0.52 -8.19
C PHE A 116 8.49 -1.82 -7.66
N ASN A 117 8.70 -2.14 -6.38
CA ASN A 117 8.18 -3.35 -5.76
C ASN A 117 6.65 -3.33 -5.62
N TRP A 118 6.07 -2.18 -5.27
CA TRP A 118 4.61 -1.99 -5.22
C TRP A 118 3.96 -2.37 -6.54
N LYS A 119 4.46 -1.82 -7.66
CA LYS A 119 3.95 -2.13 -9.00
C LYS A 119 4.07 -3.61 -9.35
N GLY A 120 5.21 -4.21 -9.02
CA GLY A 120 5.45 -5.62 -9.31
C GLY A 120 4.51 -6.56 -8.55
N LEU A 121 4.11 -6.20 -7.33
CA LEU A 121 3.25 -7.01 -6.46
C LEU A 121 1.76 -6.75 -6.69
N PHE A 122 1.36 -5.49 -6.86
CA PHE A 122 -0.04 -5.06 -6.71
C PHE A 122 -0.68 -4.50 -7.99
N ASP A 123 0.10 -4.10 -9.00
CA ASP A 123 -0.42 -3.46 -10.23
C ASP A 123 -0.40 -4.37 -11.48
N ASN A 124 -0.45 -5.69 -11.30
CA ASN A 124 -0.38 -6.68 -12.40
C ASN A 124 -1.66 -6.77 -13.24
#